data_AF-A0A3A1NIK8-F1
#
_entry.id   AF-A0A3A1NIK8-F1
#
_cell.length_a   1.000
_cell.length_b   1.000
_cell.length_c   1.000
_cell.angle_alpha   90.00
_cell.angle_beta   90.00
_cell.angle_gamma   90.00
#
_symmetry.space_group_name_H-M   'P 1'
#
loop_
_entity.id
_entity.type
_entity.pdbx_description
1 polymer ?
#
loop_
_entity_poly.entity_id
_entity_poly.type
_entity_poly.pdbx_seq_one_letter_code
_entity_poly.pdbx_strand_id
1 'polypeptide(L)'
;MARPKKDISKQRTIVIAFRVSQSEYMIITNNAETIGLSVAEYIRRKCTGKSLPTKKVNPMDRKLFVELSRVGNNLNQLARVSNSGIRDEFSITKQLEEVKMLLQQLKSNITNNDR
;
A
#
# COMPACT_ATOMS: atom_id res chain seq x y z
N MET A 1 -22.57 8.27 -5.66
CA MET A 1 -22.79 8.70 -4.26
C MET A 1 -21.46 9.13 -3.67
N ALA A 2 -21.39 10.31 -3.04
CA ALA A 2 -20.17 10.77 -2.36
C ALA A 2 -19.89 9.88 -1.13
N ARG A 3 -18.60 9.59 -0.87
CA ARG A 3 -18.21 8.83 0.32
C ARG A 3 -18.64 9.64 1.57
N PRO A 4 -19.41 9.06 2.51
CA PRO A 4 -19.78 9.76 3.73
C PRO A 4 -18.53 10.22 4.48
N LYS A 5 -18.54 11.48 4.95
CA LYS A 5 -17.42 12.07 5.69
C LYS A 5 -17.15 11.24 6.94
N LYS A 6 -15.88 10.98 7.21
CA LYS A 6 -15.44 10.23 8.38
C LYS A 6 -15.74 11.05 9.64
N ASP A 7 -16.39 10.42 10.61
CA ASP A 7 -16.66 10.99 11.95
C ASP A 7 -15.39 11.65 12.51
N ILE A 8 -15.55 12.88 13.01
CA ILE A 8 -14.50 13.74 13.56
C ILE A 8 -13.75 13.01 14.68
N SER A 9 -14.45 12.22 15.49
CA SER A 9 -13.86 11.40 16.56
C SER A 9 -12.85 10.35 16.04
N LYS A 10 -12.97 9.94 14.77
CA LYS A 10 -12.13 8.95 14.10
C LYS A 10 -11.10 9.58 13.17
N GLN A 11 -11.04 10.90 13.11
CA GLN A 11 -10.01 11.65 12.39
C GLN A 11 -8.74 11.71 13.24
N ARG A 12 -7.59 11.58 12.57
CA ARG A 12 -6.29 11.58 13.24
C ARG A 12 -5.72 13.00 13.16
N THR A 13 -6.19 13.88 14.03
CA THR A 13 -5.83 15.31 14.04
C THR A 13 -4.68 15.65 15.00
N ILE A 14 -4.43 14.82 16.00
CA ILE A 14 -3.37 15.04 17.00
C ILE A 14 -2.06 14.44 16.52
N VAL A 15 -0.97 15.21 16.60
CA VAL A 15 0.39 14.80 16.24
C VAL A 15 1.20 14.57 17.51
N ILE A 16 1.87 13.42 17.59
CA ILE A 16 2.85 13.11 18.62
C ILE A 16 4.21 13.02 17.93
N ALA A 17 5.11 13.96 18.24
CA ALA A 17 6.45 14.00 17.68
C ALA A 17 7.48 13.74 18.80
N PHE A 18 8.38 12.80 18.57
CA PHE A 18 9.50 12.49 19.46
C PHE A 18 10.75 12.21 18.63
N ARG A 19 11.90 12.55 19.18
CA ARG A 19 13.20 12.30 18.54
C ARG A 19 13.65 10.88 18.88
N VAL A 20 14.26 10.24 17.89
CA VAL A 20 14.90 8.93 18.02
C VAL A 20 16.30 9.01 17.45
N SER A 21 17.20 8.19 17.98
CA SER A 21 18.50 7.93 17.40
C SER A 21 18.39 7.14 16.09
N GLN A 22 19.46 7.12 15.31
CA GLN A 22 19.52 6.39 14.04
C GLN A 22 19.30 4.88 14.22
N SER A 23 19.85 4.31 15.29
CA SER A 23 19.71 2.87 15.61
C SER A 23 18.27 2.52 15.97
N GLU A 24 17.61 3.33 16.80
CA GLU A 24 16.20 3.17 17.14
C GLU A 24 15.31 3.26 15.90
N TYR A 25 15.57 4.23 15.03
CA TYR A 25 14.82 4.37 13.78
C TYR A 25 14.93 3.13 12.88
N MET A 26 16.14 2.57 12.73
CA MET A 26 16.34 1.33 11.97
C MET A 26 15.57 0.16 12.57
N ILE A 27 15.61 -0.02 13.90
CA ILE A 27 14.90 -1.11 14.58
C ILE A 27 13.39 -0.98 14.37
N ILE A 28 12.84 0.22 14.55
CA ILE A 28 11.41 0.48 14.35
C ILE A 28 11.01 0.20 12.91
N THR A 29 11.81 0.66 11.95
CA THR A 29 11.55 0.50 10.52
C THR A 29 11.58 -0.98 10.13
N ASN A 30 12.61 -1.73 10.51
CA ASN A 30 12.71 -3.16 10.24
C ASN A 30 11.54 -3.95 10.83
N ASN A 31 11.13 -3.62 12.06
CA ASN A 31 9.99 -4.26 12.70
C ASN A 31 8.67 -3.96 11.99
N ALA A 32 8.45 -2.71 11.58
CA ALA A 32 7.29 -2.33 10.79
C ALA A 32 7.29 -3.03 9.42
N GLU A 33 8.48 -3.14 8.80
CA GLU A 33 8.69 -3.79 7.51
C GLU A 33 8.33 -5.27 7.54
N THR A 34 8.87 -6.00 8.52
CA THR A 34 8.65 -7.44 8.74
C THR A 34 7.18 -7.83 8.89
N ILE A 35 6.36 -6.92 9.43
CA ILE A 35 4.94 -7.15 9.73
C ILE A 35 4.02 -6.49 8.70
N GLY A 36 4.57 -5.93 7.60
CA GLY A 36 3.73 -5.37 6.54
C GLY A 36 3.10 -4.00 6.86
N LEU A 37 3.54 -3.30 7.91
CA LEU A 37 2.98 -2.01 8.35
C LEU A 37 3.87 -0.82 7.96
N SER A 38 3.31 0.38 7.92
CA SER A 38 4.12 1.61 7.92
C SER A 38 4.63 1.89 9.34
N VAL A 39 5.73 2.63 9.47
CA VAL A 39 6.31 3.01 10.78
C VAL A 39 5.24 3.62 11.70
N ALA A 40 4.47 4.58 11.20
CA ALA A 40 3.42 5.23 11.97
C ALA A 40 2.29 4.27 12.39
N GLU A 41 1.92 3.31 11.55
CA GLU A 41 0.89 2.32 11.91
C GLU A 41 1.41 1.28 12.89
N TYR A 42 2.66 0.84 12.73
CA TYR A 42 3.34 -0.05 13.67
C TYR A 42 3.39 0.56 15.08
N ILE A 43 3.90 1.79 15.20
CA ILE A 43 3.98 2.51 16.48
C ILE A 43 2.58 2.65 17.08
N ARG A 44 1.58 3.08 16.31
CA ARG A 44 0.20 3.18 16.81
C ARG A 44 -0.32 1.88 17.38
N ARG A 45 -0.14 0.76 16.67
CA ARG A 45 -0.63 -0.54 17.15
C ARG A 45 0.10 -0.99 18.41
N LYS A 46 1.42 -0.79 18.47
CA LYS A 46 2.23 -1.03 19.66
C LYS A 46 1.75 -0.20 20.87
N CYS A 47 1.52 1.10 20.71
CA CYS A 47 1.10 1.98 21.81
C CYS A 47 -0.37 1.78 22.24
N THR A 48 -1.24 1.35 21.34
CA THR A 48 -2.68 1.18 21.62
C THR A 48 -3.08 -0.25 21.96
N GLY A 49 -2.13 -1.19 22.03
CA GLY A 49 -2.40 -2.60 22.31
C GLY A 49 -3.15 -3.33 21.19
N LYS A 50 -3.33 -2.71 20.01
CA LYS A 50 -3.98 -3.36 18.87
C LYS A 50 -3.10 -4.49 18.35
N SER A 51 -3.74 -5.62 18.04
CA SER A 51 -3.04 -6.80 17.52
C SER A 51 -2.23 -6.48 16.28
N LEU A 52 -0.98 -6.94 16.28
CA LEU A 52 -0.10 -6.91 15.13
C LEU A 52 -0.44 -8.09 14.21
N PRO A 53 -0.33 -7.93 12.89
CA PRO A 53 -0.44 -9.04 11.97
C PRO A 53 0.45 -10.22 12.40
N THR A 54 -0.15 -11.41 12.53
CA THR A 54 0.56 -12.63 12.96
C THR A 54 1.43 -13.20 11.85
N LYS A 55 1.05 -12.96 10.59
CA LYS A 55 1.79 -13.41 9.42
C LYS A 55 2.92 -12.43 9.12
N LYS A 56 4.15 -12.84 9.42
CA LYS A 56 5.35 -12.15 8.92
C LYS A 56 5.36 -12.30 7.40
N VAL A 57 5.44 -11.19 6.69
CA VAL A 57 5.60 -11.19 5.24
C VAL A 57 7.09 -11.03 4.99
N ASN A 58 7.69 -11.91 4.17
CA ASN A 58 9.09 -11.75 3.80
C ASN A 58 9.25 -10.35 3.16
N PRO A 59 10.24 -9.54 3.56
CA PRO A 59 10.46 -8.21 2.99
C PRO A 59 10.50 -8.20 1.45
N MET A 60 10.99 -9.28 0.82
CA MET A 60 10.96 -9.40 -0.65
C MET A 60 9.54 -9.52 -1.20
N ASP A 61 8.72 -10.40 -0.62
CA ASP A 61 7.32 -10.60 -1.04
C ASP A 61 6.48 -9.34 -0.84
N ARG A 62 6.84 -8.49 0.12
CA ARG A 62 6.11 -7.24 0.39
C ARG A 62 6.14 -6.29 -0.81
N LYS A 63 7.28 -6.14 -1.49
CA LYS A 63 7.36 -5.30 -2.70
C LYS A 63 6.42 -5.84 -3.76
N LEU A 64 6.40 -7.16 -3.94
CA LEU A 64 5.51 -7.84 -4.87
C LEU A 64 4.03 -7.59 -4.55
N PHE A 65 3.62 -7.72 -3.27
CA PHE A 65 2.25 -7.45 -2.83
C PHE A 65 1.82 -6.00 -3.02
N VAL A 66 2.74 -5.04 -2.82
CA VAL A 66 2.46 -3.61 -3.05
C VAL A 66 2.22 -3.35 -4.53
N GLU A 67 3.06 -3.87 -5.43
CA GLU A 67 2.85 -3.72 -6.87
C GLU A 67 1.56 -4.40 -7.33
N LEU A 68 1.25 -5.59 -6.81
CA LEU A 68 0.00 -6.29 -7.13
C LEU A 68 -1.23 -5.47 -6.68
N SER A 69 -1.15 -4.84 -5.51
CA SER A 69 -2.22 -3.96 -5.01
C SER A 69 -2.42 -2.73 -5.89
N ARG A 70 -1.35 -2.16 -6.45
CA ARG A 70 -1.43 -1.04 -7.40
C ARG A 70 -2.11 -1.45 -8.69
N VAL A 71 -1.73 -2.62 -9.24
CA VAL A 71 -2.39 -3.19 -10.43
C VAL A 71 -3.88 -3.38 -10.19
N GLY A 72 -4.26 -3.99 -9.06
CA GLY A 72 -5.67 -4.18 -8.69
C GLY A 72 -6.46 -2.87 -8.57
N ASN A 73 -5.84 -1.83 -8.00
CA ASN A 73 -6.46 -0.50 -7.91
C ASN A 73 -6.67 0.15 -9.28
N ASN A 74 -5.71 0.02 -10.20
CA ASN A 74 -5.85 0.56 -11.56
C ASN A 74 -6.93 -0.19 -12.35
N LEU A 75 -6.99 -1.52 -12.23
CA LEU A 75 -8.08 -2.32 -12.82
C LEU A 75 -9.45 -1.91 -12.27
N ASN A 76 -9.55 -1.64 -10.97
CA ASN A 76 -10.81 -1.19 -10.36
C ASN A 76 -11.21 0.21 -10.84
N GLN A 77 -10.25 1.10 -11.11
CA GLN A 77 -10.50 2.41 -11.71
C GLN A 77 -11.01 2.27 -13.15
N LEU A 78 -10.34 1.45 -13.97
CA LEU A 78 -10.76 1.14 -15.33
C LEU A 78 -12.18 0.54 -15.38
N ALA A 79 -12.46 -0.43 -14.51
CA ALA A 79 -13.79 -1.03 -14.40
C ALA A 79 -14.86 -0.01 -14.03
N ARG A 80 -14.55 0.93 -13.11
CA ARG A 80 -15.47 2.02 -12.75
C ARG A 80 -15.72 2.98 -13.90
N VAL A 81 -14.69 3.37 -14.65
CA VAL A 81 -14.82 4.24 -15.83
C VAL A 81 -15.69 3.54 -16.88
N SER A 82 -15.39 2.28 -17.19
CA SER A 82 -16.18 1.46 -18.13
C SER A 82 -17.66 1.35 -17.70
N ASN A 83 -17.91 1.04 -16.42
CA ASN A 83 -19.27 0.93 -15.87
C ASN A 83 -20.00 2.27 -15.76
N SER A 84 -19.29 3.41 -15.79
CA SER A 84 -19.90 4.74 -15.72
C SER A 84 -20.45 5.24 -17.07
N GLY A 85 -20.17 4.54 -18.17
CA GLY A 85 -20.57 4.94 -19.52
C GLY A 85 -19.82 6.16 -20.08
N ILE A 86 -18.91 6.76 -19.30
CA ILE A 86 -18.05 7.86 -19.74
C ILE A 86 -16.94 7.28 -20.62
N ARG A 87 -16.98 7.56 -21.93
CA ARG A 87 -15.93 7.20 -22.89
C ARG A 87 -14.88 8.29 -22.93
N ASP A 88 -13.92 8.21 -22.01
CA ASP A 88 -12.65 8.93 -22.14
C ASP A 88 -11.57 7.93 -22.57
N GLU A 89 -11.52 7.69 -23.89
CA GLU A 89 -10.63 6.74 -24.56
C GLU A 89 -9.14 7.00 -24.21
N PHE A 90 -8.78 8.27 -23.99
CA PHE A 90 -7.42 8.69 -23.67
C PHE A 90 -7.03 8.35 -22.22
N SER A 91 -7.96 8.49 -21.27
CA SER A 91 -7.74 8.11 -19.88
C SER A 91 -7.59 6.58 -19.73
N ILE A 92 -8.41 5.81 -20.44
CA ILE A 92 -8.43 4.35 -20.39
C ILE A 92 -7.14 3.77 -20.98
N THR A 93 -6.71 4.24 -22.15
CA THR A 93 -5.48 3.77 -22.81
C THR A 93 -4.24 4.06 -21.96
N LYS A 94 -4.15 5.23 -21.33
CA LYS A 94 -3.06 5.57 -20.40
C LYS A 94 -3.03 4.65 -19.17
N GLN A 95 -4.18 4.38 -18.56
CA GLN A 95 -4.27 3.48 -17.42
C GLN A 95 -3.94 2.02 -17.79
N LEU A 96 -4.33 1.57 -18.99
CA LEU A 96 -3.97 0.24 -19.51
C LEU A 96 -2.46 0.10 -19.70
N GLU A 97 -1.79 1.12 -20.24
CA GLU A 97 -0.35 1.09 -20.43
C GLU A 97 0.40 1.04 -19.09
N GLU A 98 -0.07 1.79 -18.09
CA GLU A 98 0.49 1.74 -16.73
C GLU A 98 0.32 0.34 -16.08
N VAL A 99 -0.85 -0.29 -16.25
CA VAL A 99 -1.08 -1.67 -15.80
C VAL A 99 -0.14 -2.64 -16.49
N LYS A 100 0.05 -2.50 -17.81
CA LYS A 100 0.95 -3.35 -18.60
C LYS A 100 2.41 -3.23 -18.16
N MET A 101 2.88 -2.00 -17.92
CA MET A 101 4.23 -1.75 -17.39
C MET A 101 4.42 -2.38 -16.01
N LEU A 102 3.47 -2.21 -15.09
CA LEU A 102 3.53 -2.79 -13.76
C LEU A 102 3.53 -4.33 -13.80
N LEU A 103 2.71 -4.94 -14.66
CA LEU A 103 2.70 -6.39 -14.86
C LEU A 103 4.02 -6.91 -15.42
N GLN A 104 4.66 -6.16 -16.32
CA GLN A 104 5.97 -6.53 -16.86
C GLN A 104 7.06 -6.46 -15.80
N GLN A 105 7.05 -5.44 -14.93
CA GLN A 105 7.94 -5.32 -13.77
C GLN A 105 7.70 -6.44 -12.74
N LEU A 106 6.44 -6.79 -12.48
CA LEU A 106 6.08 -7.91 -11.61
C LEU A 106 6.62 -9.23 -12.16
N LYS A 107 6.42 -9.48 -13.46
CA LYS A 107 6.93 -10.67 -14.14
C LYS A 107 8.45 -10.77 -14.03
N SER A 108 9.18 -9.68 -14.30
CA SER A 108 10.65 -9.69 -14.21
C SER A 108 11.16 -9.94 -12.79
N ASN A 109 10.47 -9.38 -11.78
CA ASN A 109 10.84 -9.55 -10.38
C ASN A 109 10.62 -11.00 -9.91
N ILE A 110 9.57 -11.67 -10.39
CA ILE A 110 9.34 -13.10 -10.10
C ILE A 110 10.38 -13.97 -10.79
N THR A 111 10.60 -13.79 -12.10
CA THR A 111 11.53 -14.62 -12.88
C THR A 111 12.99 -14.50 -12.46
N ASN A 112 13.39 -13.38 -11.86
CA ASN A 112 14.74 -13.19 -11.32
C ASN A 112 14.92 -13.78 -9.92
N ASN A 113 13.83 -14.08 -9.21
CA ASN A 113 13.85 -14.65 -7.86
C ASN A 113 13.77 -16.19 -7.88
N ASP A 114 13.47 -16.80 -9.04
CA ASP A 114 13.48 -18.25 -9.28
C ASP A 114 14.84 -18.77 -9.82
N ARG A 115 15.88 -17.92 -9.86
CA ARG A 115 17.26 -18.29 -10.24
C ARG A 115 18.21 -18.22 -9.07
#